data_AF-A0A6L7R0L5-F1
#
_entry.id   AF-A0A6L7R0L5-F1
#
_cell.length_a   1.000
_cell.length_b   1.000
_cell.length_c   1.000
_cell.angle_alpha   90.00
_cell.angle_beta   90.00
_cell.angle_gamma   90.00
#
_symmetry.space_group_name_H-M   'P 1'
#
loop_
_entity.id
_entity.type
_entity.pdbx_description
1 polymer ?
#
loop_
_entity_poly.entity_id
_entity_poly.type
_entity_poly.pdbx_seq_one_letter_code
_entity_poly.pdbx_strand_id
1 'polypeptide(L)'
;MKADVSEITETDGLKLAVEIKPVHLAVGRAVWNRFGDIRTFAVNVHLKFPFAVVGGILTLPTTERVQSGRDDGWKPTTRLIERAIGRFKRAGGRQTEGDASHLLEAIAVVVFDRESGEVDPRLPAVGSGLRWQDFIDQMAETYEARFGGY
;
A
#
# COMPACT_ATOMS: atom_id res chain seq x y z
N MET A 1 -15.11 9.96 6.09
CA MET A 1 -14.27 8.91 5.46
C MET A 1 -13.34 8.42 6.55
N LYS A 2 -13.09 7.11 6.66
CA LYS A 2 -12.26 6.54 7.74
C LYS A 2 -11.03 5.91 7.12
N ALA A 3 -9.87 6.53 7.32
CA ALA A 3 -8.57 5.92 7.03
C ALA A 3 -8.09 5.14 8.27
N ASP A 4 -7.13 4.24 8.07
CA ASP A 4 -6.53 3.50 9.18
C ASP A 4 -5.57 4.39 9.97
N VAL A 5 -4.87 5.30 9.29
CA VAL A 5 -4.12 6.40 9.90
C VAL A 5 -4.53 7.69 9.21
N SER A 6 -4.79 8.74 9.97
CA SER A 6 -5.06 10.06 9.42
C SER A 6 -4.64 11.18 10.34
N GLU A 7 -4.28 12.29 9.74
CA GLU A 7 -4.09 13.56 10.43
C GLU A 7 -5.05 14.60 9.86
N ILE A 8 -5.79 15.27 10.74
CA ILE A 8 -6.75 16.32 10.39
C ILE A 8 -6.42 17.55 11.23
N THR A 9 -6.39 18.70 10.58
CA THR A 9 -6.19 20.02 11.21
C THR A 9 -7.39 20.91 10.96
N GLU A 10 -7.58 21.94 11.80
CA GLU A 10 -8.67 22.89 11.65
C GLU A 10 -8.54 23.76 10.38
N THR A 11 -7.30 24.09 9.99
CA THR A 11 -6.99 24.97 8.87
C THR A 11 -7.03 24.26 7.52
N ASP A 12 -6.39 23.09 7.44
CA ASP A 12 -6.14 22.42 6.15
C ASP A 12 -7.06 21.22 5.92
N GLY A 13 -7.87 20.85 6.92
CA GLY A 13 -8.64 19.62 6.90
C GLY A 13 -7.72 18.40 6.94
N LEU A 14 -7.99 17.40 6.10
CA LEU A 14 -7.21 16.16 6.06
C LEU A 14 -5.85 16.40 5.38
N LYS A 15 -4.76 16.32 6.16
CA LYS A 15 -3.38 16.46 5.65
C LYS A 15 -2.78 15.14 5.21
N LEU A 16 -3.03 14.08 5.97
CA LEU A 16 -2.45 12.76 5.74
C LEU A 16 -3.52 11.68 5.91
N ALA A 17 -3.48 10.69 5.03
CA ALA A 17 -4.35 9.51 5.12
C ALA A 17 -3.63 8.26 4.61
N VAL A 18 -3.62 7.20 5.40
CA VAL A 18 -3.03 5.91 5.02
C VAL A 18 -4.05 4.79 5.18
N GLU A 19 -4.16 3.96 4.15
CA GLU A 19 -4.97 2.75 4.15
C GLU A 19 -4.07 1.52 4.30
N ILE A 20 -4.39 0.63 5.24
CA ILE A 20 -3.68 -0.61 5.52
C ILE A 20 -4.60 -1.79 5.19
N LYS A 21 -4.23 -2.54 4.15
CA LYS A 21 -5.00 -3.70 3.69
C LYS A 21 -4.19 -4.99 3.87
N PRO A 22 -4.30 -5.66 5.03
CA PRO A 22 -3.62 -6.93 5.21
C PRO A 22 -4.29 -8.06 4.41
N VAL A 23 -3.48 -9.02 3.98
CA VAL A 23 -3.93 -10.28 3.39
C VAL A 23 -3.28 -11.42 4.15
N HIS A 24 -4.06 -12.37 4.64
CA HIS A 24 -3.56 -13.53 5.41
C HIS A 24 -3.98 -14.88 4.83
N LEU A 25 -5.08 -14.93 4.08
CA LEU A 25 -5.66 -16.13 3.48
C LEU A 25 -6.24 -15.79 2.11
N ALA A 26 -6.38 -16.81 1.25
CA ALA A 26 -6.90 -16.67 -0.11
C ALA A 26 -6.20 -15.54 -0.89
N VAL A 27 -4.86 -15.52 -0.82
CA VAL A 27 -3.99 -14.44 -1.31
C VAL A 27 -4.29 -14.16 -2.79
N GLY A 28 -4.45 -15.21 -3.60
CA GLY A 28 -4.82 -15.12 -5.02
C GLY A 28 -6.01 -14.21 -5.33
N ARG A 29 -7.08 -14.27 -4.53
CA ARG A 29 -8.28 -13.44 -4.69
C ARG A 29 -8.15 -12.13 -3.92
N ALA A 30 -7.67 -12.20 -2.68
CA ALA A 30 -7.62 -11.07 -1.77
C ALA A 30 -6.72 -9.94 -2.27
N VAL A 31 -5.56 -10.26 -2.87
CA VAL A 31 -4.60 -9.25 -3.32
C VAL A 31 -5.19 -8.26 -4.33
N TRP A 32 -6.01 -8.74 -5.26
CA TRP A 32 -6.62 -7.89 -6.30
C TRP A 32 -7.75 -7.04 -5.76
N ASN A 33 -8.52 -7.58 -4.82
CA ASN A 33 -9.54 -6.80 -4.11
C ASN A 33 -8.86 -5.67 -3.31
N ARG A 34 -7.77 -5.98 -2.58
CA ARG A 34 -7.03 -4.96 -1.80
C ARG A 34 -6.37 -3.91 -2.67
N PHE A 35 -5.85 -4.28 -3.83
CA PHE A 35 -5.37 -3.30 -4.82
C PHE A 35 -6.49 -2.35 -5.26
N GLY A 36 -7.69 -2.86 -5.55
CA GLY A 36 -8.85 -2.05 -5.90
C GLY A 36 -9.29 -1.13 -4.75
N ASP A 37 -9.32 -1.66 -3.52
CA ASP A 37 -9.68 -0.91 -2.32
C ASP A 37 -8.72 0.29 -2.11
N ILE A 38 -7.41 0.07 -2.15
CA ILE A 38 -6.38 1.11 -1.97
C ILE A 38 -6.49 2.21 -3.04
N ARG A 39 -6.73 1.84 -4.31
CA ARG A 39 -6.91 2.85 -5.38
C ARG A 39 -8.19 3.63 -5.22
N THR A 40 -9.28 2.97 -4.81
CA THR A 40 -10.56 3.63 -4.56
C THR A 40 -10.46 4.58 -3.36
N PHE A 41 -9.72 4.19 -2.32
CA PHE A 41 -9.37 5.06 -1.20
C PHE A 41 -8.65 6.33 -1.69
N ALA A 42 -7.61 6.19 -2.50
CA ALA A 42 -6.87 7.33 -3.05
C ALA A 42 -7.77 8.30 -3.82
N VAL A 43 -8.61 7.79 -4.73
CA VAL A 43 -9.58 8.62 -5.48
C VAL A 43 -10.50 9.38 -4.53
N ASN A 44 -11.07 8.68 -3.55
CA ASN A 44 -12.02 9.29 -2.61
C ASN A 44 -11.39 10.36 -1.72
N VAL A 45 -10.13 10.20 -1.34
CA VAL A 45 -9.39 11.22 -0.60
C VAL A 45 -9.11 12.41 -1.51
N HIS A 46 -8.42 12.21 -2.63
CA HIS A 46 -7.95 13.30 -3.47
C HIS A 46 -9.08 14.14 -4.08
N LEU A 47 -10.24 13.55 -4.34
CA LEU A 47 -11.41 14.32 -4.81
C LEU A 47 -11.98 15.26 -3.74
N LYS A 48 -11.77 14.98 -2.45
CA LYS A 48 -12.29 15.79 -1.34
C LYS A 48 -11.22 16.69 -0.73
N PHE A 49 -9.98 16.20 -0.70
CA PHE A 49 -8.81 16.85 -0.11
C PHE A 49 -7.64 16.75 -1.10
N PRO A 50 -7.60 17.61 -2.14
CA PRO A 50 -6.63 17.49 -3.23
C PRO A 50 -5.16 17.57 -2.82
N PHE A 51 -4.89 18.25 -1.70
CA PHE A 51 -3.57 18.44 -1.13
C PHE A 51 -3.16 17.35 -0.11
N ALA A 52 -4.09 16.48 0.30
CA ALA A 52 -3.79 15.41 1.26
C ALA A 52 -2.70 14.48 0.72
N VAL A 53 -1.77 14.08 1.58
CA VAL A 53 -0.75 13.08 1.30
C VAL A 53 -1.33 11.70 1.58
N VAL A 54 -1.40 10.85 0.56
CA VAL A 54 -2.12 9.58 0.62
C VAL A 54 -1.19 8.39 0.46
N GLY A 55 -1.18 7.54 1.47
CA GLY A 55 -0.39 6.32 1.53
C GLY A 55 -1.22 5.03 1.43
N GLY A 56 -0.62 3.97 0.93
CA GLY A 56 -1.23 2.63 0.92
C GLY A 56 -0.26 1.55 1.36
N ILE A 57 -0.68 0.69 2.29
CA ILE A 57 0.11 -0.42 2.80
C ILE A 57 -0.63 -1.74 2.52
N LEU A 58 0.07 -2.68 1.89
CA LEU A 58 -0.41 -4.04 1.67
C LEU A 58 0.54 -5.03 2.34
N THR A 59 0.01 -5.94 3.15
CA THR A 59 0.80 -7.06 3.70
C THR A 59 0.43 -8.37 3.00
N LEU A 60 1.43 -9.19 2.66
CA LEU A 60 1.26 -10.47 1.94
C LEU A 60 2.14 -11.57 2.55
N PRO A 61 1.60 -12.75 2.86
CA PRO A 61 2.42 -13.88 3.28
C PRO A 61 3.11 -14.51 2.06
N THR A 62 4.31 -15.07 2.26
CA THR A 62 5.08 -15.83 1.24
C THR A 62 4.44 -17.16 0.84
N THR A 63 3.45 -17.61 1.61
CA THR A 63 2.70 -18.85 1.39
C THR A 63 1.20 -18.67 1.60
N GLU A 64 0.39 -19.48 0.94
CA GLU A 64 -1.05 -19.55 1.18
C GLU A 64 -1.55 -20.99 1.25
N ARG A 65 -2.62 -21.22 2.01
CA ARG A 65 -3.32 -22.50 2.05
C ARG A 65 -4.32 -22.56 0.91
N VAL A 66 -4.21 -23.58 0.05
CA VAL A 66 -5.20 -23.81 -0.99
C VAL A 66 -6.27 -24.72 -0.42
N GLN A 67 -7.51 -24.25 -0.38
CA GLN A 67 -8.65 -25.13 -0.12
C GLN A 67 -9.02 -25.85 -1.43
N SER A 68 -8.22 -26.84 -1.81
CA SER A 68 -8.58 -27.78 -2.87
C SER A 68 -8.91 -29.11 -2.21
N GLY A 69 -10.07 -29.70 -2.54
CA GLY A 69 -10.61 -30.91 -1.88
C GLY A 69 -9.79 -32.20 -2.03
N ARG A 70 -8.49 -32.12 -2.34
CA ARG A 70 -7.55 -33.23 -2.41
C ARG A 70 -6.18 -32.95 -1.79
N ASP A 71 -5.91 -31.73 -1.33
CA ASP A 71 -4.55 -31.36 -0.90
C ASP A 71 -4.58 -30.24 0.15
N ASP A 72 -4.08 -30.55 1.36
CA ASP A 72 -4.12 -29.70 2.55
C ASP A 72 -2.91 -28.74 2.61
N GLY A 73 -2.14 -28.66 1.52
CA GLY A 73 -0.80 -28.10 1.48
C GLY A 73 -0.71 -26.57 1.41
N TRP A 74 0.43 -26.07 1.88
CA TRP A 74 0.87 -24.69 1.70
C TRP A 74 1.54 -24.52 0.33
N LYS A 75 1.20 -23.46 -0.39
CA LYS A 75 1.81 -23.14 -1.69
C LYS A 75 2.52 -21.79 -1.64
N PRO A 76 3.69 -21.64 -2.29
CA PRO A 76 4.35 -20.34 -2.41
C PRO A 76 3.49 -19.33 -3.19
N THR A 77 3.50 -18.08 -2.73
CA THR A 77 2.78 -16.94 -3.37
C THR A 77 3.73 -15.97 -4.09
N THR A 78 5.03 -16.28 -4.15
CA THR A 78 6.08 -15.38 -4.67
C THR A 78 5.78 -14.82 -6.06
N ARG A 79 5.34 -15.65 -7.02
CA ARG A 79 4.93 -15.18 -8.36
C ARG A 79 3.75 -14.22 -8.34
N LEU A 80 2.81 -14.42 -7.42
CA LEU A 80 1.67 -13.52 -7.24
C LEU A 80 2.10 -12.19 -6.62
N ILE A 81 3.00 -12.26 -5.62
CA ILE A 81 3.62 -11.08 -4.99
C ILE A 81 4.36 -10.24 -6.03
N GLU A 82 5.17 -10.85 -6.90
CA GLU A 82 5.87 -10.14 -7.99
C GLU A 82 4.90 -9.40 -8.92
N ARG A 83 3.79 -10.05 -9.29
CA ARG A 83 2.73 -9.42 -10.08
C ARG A 83 2.06 -8.27 -9.35
N ALA A 84 1.81 -8.42 -8.05
CA ALA A 84 1.26 -7.37 -7.21
C ALA A 84 2.22 -6.18 -7.11
N ILE A 85 3.50 -6.41 -6.82
CA ILE A 85 4.58 -5.41 -6.83
C ILE A 85 4.55 -4.61 -8.14
N GLY A 86 4.54 -5.30 -9.30
CA GLY A 86 4.49 -4.62 -10.59
C GLY A 86 3.24 -3.76 -10.79
N ARG A 87 2.11 -4.12 -10.17
CA ARG A 87 0.86 -3.34 -10.24
C ARG A 87 0.88 -2.15 -9.29
N PHE A 88 1.38 -2.32 -8.07
CA PHE A 88 1.51 -1.24 -7.09
C PHE A 88 2.55 -0.19 -7.52
N LYS A 89 3.65 -0.59 -8.19
CA LYS A 89 4.58 0.37 -8.81
C LYS A 89 3.90 1.37 -9.74
N ARG A 90 2.88 0.94 -10.48
CA ARG A 90 2.10 1.81 -11.40
C ARG A 90 0.98 2.57 -10.71
N ALA A 91 0.69 2.27 -9.45
CA ALA A 91 -0.33 2.95 -8.66
C ALA A 91 0.26 4.04 -7.76
N GLY A 92 1.58 4.14 -7.64
CA GLY A 92 2.26 5.22 -6.92
C GLY A 92 2.72 6.33 -7.86
N GLY A 93 3.45 7.30 -7.29
CA GLY A 93 4.11 8.37 -8.03
C GLY A 93 3.26 9.63 -8.19
N ARG A 94 2.23 9.82 -7.35
CA ARG A 94 1.53 11.10 -7.28
C ARG A 94 2.44 12.14 -6.64
N GLN A 95 2.72 13.25 -7.33
CA GLN A 95 3.57 14.32 -6.83
C GLN A 95 2.73 15.54 -6.46
N THR A 96 1.77 15.91 -7.30
CA THR A 96 0.97 17.13 -7.17
C THR A 96 -0.52 16.86 -7.31
N GLU A 97 -1.35 17.85 -6.97
CA GLU A 97 -2.79 17.81 -7.14
C GLU A 97 -3.28 17.76 -8.58
N GLY A 98 -2.42 18.10 -9.54
CA GLY A 98 -2.69 17.94 -10.97
C GLY A 98 -2.58 16.49 -11.46
N ASP A 99 -1.94 15.61 -10.69
CA ASP A 99 -1.78 14.20 -11.06
C ASP A 99 -3.08 13.40 -10.90
N ALA A 100 -3.13 12.25 -11.57
CA ALA A 100 -4.32 11.41 -11.55
C ALA A 100 -4.67 10.98 -10.11
N SER A 101 -5.92 11.23 -9.70
CA SER A 101 -6.41 11.04 -8.32
C SER A 101 -6.33 9.62 -7.77
N HIS A 102 -6.16 8.62 -8.64
CA HIS A 102 -6.01 7.22 -8.26
C HIS A 102 -4.56 6.80 -7.97
N LEU A 103 -3.60 7.68 -8.22
CA LEU A 103 -2.21 7.49 -7.83
C LEU A 103 -2.05 7.85 -6.36
N LEU A 104 -1.12 7.17 -5.69
CA LEU A 104 -0.73 7.45 -4.30
C LEU A 104 0.64 8.13 -4.26
N GLU A 105 0.86 8.94 -3.23
CA GLU A 105 2.16 9.55 -2.92
C GLU A 105 3.17 8.47 -2.54
N ALA A 106 2.76 7.49 -1.72
CA ALA A 106 3.63 6.40 -1.29
C ALA A 106 2.87 5.08 -1.13
N ILE A 107 3.55 3.97 -1.43
CA ILE A 107 3.00 2.63 -1.26
C ILE A 107 4.04 1.70 -0.61
N ALA A 108 3.64 0.95 0.41
CA ALA A 108 4.43 -0.16 0.93
C ALA A 108 3.79 -1.50 0.58
N VAL A 109 4.60 -2.45 0.11
CA VAL A 109 4.24 -3.87 0.07
C VAL A 109 5.13 -4.60 1.06
N VAL A 110 4.55 -5.12 2.14
CA VAL A 110 5.27 -5.83 3.20
C VAL A 110 5.04 -7.33 3.02
N VAL A 111 6.08 -8.03 2.58
CA VAL A 111 6.03 -9.48 2.39
C VAL A 111 6.61 -10.15 3.62
N PHE A 112 5.92 -11.13 4.19
CA PHE A 112 6.35 -11.79 5.43
C PHE A 112 6.25 -13.31 5.36
N ASP A 113 7.13 -14.00 6.08
CA ASP A 113 6.98 -15.42 6.34
C ASP A 113 5.87 -15.66 7.35
N ARG A 114 4.97 -16.58 7.01
CA ARG A 114 3.75 -16.82 7.77
C ARG A 114 4.02 -17.52 9.12
N GLU A 115 5.08 -18.31 9.21
CA GLU A 115 5.40 -19.09 10.39
C GLU A 115 6.25 -18.29 11.38
N SER A 116 7.31 -17.64 10.89
CA SER A 116 8.19 -16.81 11.73
C SER A 116 7.65 -15.39 11.96
N GLY A 117 6.80 -14.88 11.07
CA GLY A 117 6.36 -13.48 11.07
C GLY A 117 7.42 -12.50 10.55
N GLU A 118 8.59 -12.99 10.13
CA GLU A 118 9.68 -12.15 9.66
C GLU A 118 9.37 -11.56 8.28
N VAL A 119 9.73 -10.29 8.07
CA VAL A 119 9.62 -9.64 6.76
C VAL A 119 10.67 -10.20 5.81
N ASP A 120 10.30 -10.59 4.59
CA ASP A 120 11.25 -11.09 3.59
C ASP A 120 12.16 -9.93 3.14
N PRO A 121 13.47 -9.99 3.42
CA PRO A 121 14.38 -8.88 3.11
C PRO A 121 14.64 -8.70 1.62
N ARG A 122 14.21 -9.64 0.77
CA ARG A 122 14.40 -9.62 -0.69
C ARG A 122 13.19 -9.05 -1.42
N LEU A 123 12.01 -9.04 -0.80
CA LEU A 123 10.76 -8.63 -1.41
C LEU A 123 10.08 -7.50 -0.62
N PRO A 124 9.74 -6.38 -1.27
CA PRO A 124 10.10 -5.97 -2.63
C PRO A 124 11.61 -5.79 -2.81
N ALA A 125 12.10 -5.84 -4.05
CA ALA A 125 13.53 -5.59 -4.34
C ALA A 125 13.96 -4.19 -3.84
N VAL A 126 15.23 -4.04 -3.47
CA VAL A 126 15.82 -2.71 -3.16
C VAL A 126 15.65 -1.79 -4.38
N GLY A 127 15.32 -0.52 -4.15
CA GLY A 127 15.07 0.44 -5.23
C GLY A 127 13.74 0.23 -5.97
N SER A 128 12.84 -0.60 -5.43
CA SER A 128 11.50 -0.77 -6.00
C SER A 128 10.57 0.42 -5.72
N GLY A 129 10.88 1.26 -4.73
CA GLY A 129 10.00 2.32 -4.24
C GLY A 129 8.84 1.80 -3.41
N LEU A 130 8.81 0.49 -3.10
CA LEU A 130 7.70 -0.18 -2.41
C LEU A 130 8.10 -0.81 -1.07
N ARG A 131 9.36 -0.64 -0.63
CA ARG A 131 9.77 -1.10 0.69
C ARG A 131 9.17 -0.22 1.78
N TRP A 132 9.10 -0.75 3.00
CA TRP A 132 8.65 0.00 4.16
C TRP A 132 9.41 1.33 4.33
N GLN A 133 10.74 1.31 4.21
CA GLN A 133 11.54 2.52 4.33
C GLN A 133 11.25 3.50 3.18
N ASP A 134 11.20 3.02 1.94
CA ASP A 134 10.84 3.84 0.77
C ASP A 134 9.49 4.56 0.99
N PHE A 135 8.52 3.86 1.60
CA PHE A 135 7.21 4.42 1.92
C PHE A 135 7.30 5.54 2.96
N ILE A 136 8.03 5.31 4.06
CA ILE A 136 8.20 6.32 5.11
C ILE A 136 8.89 7.57 4.56
N ASP A 137 9.96 7.39 3.80
CA ASP A 137 10.73 8.49 3.22
C ASP A 137 9.84 9.30 2.25
N GLN A 138 9.14 8.64 1.32
CA GLN A 138 8.23 9.30 0.39
C GLN A 138 7.07 10.04 1.09
N MET A 139 6.47 9.43 2.12
CA MET A 139 5.39 10.07 2.88
C MET A 139 5.91 11.33 3.59
N ALA A 140 7.05 11.23 4.27
CA ALA A 140 7.65 12.33 5.01
C ALA A 140 8.08 13.48 4.07
N GLU A 141 8.79 13.17 2.98
CA GLU A 141 9.22 14.15 1.98
C GLU A 141 8.02 14.88 1.36
N THR A 142 6.97 14.13 0.98
CA THR A 142 5.80 14.74 0.37
C THR A 142 4.98 15.57 1.36
N TYR A 143 4.91 15.11 2.61
CA TYR A 143 4.25 15.86 3.68
C TYR A 143 4.98 17.17 3.96
N GLU A 144 6.30 17.11 4.12
CA GLU A 144 7.14 18.29 4.36
C GLU A 144 7.05 19.28 3.18
N ALA A 145 7.12 18.79 1.94
CA ALA A 145 6.98 19.63 0.75
C ALA A 145 5.64 20.37 0.67
N ARG A 146 4.56 19.79 1.24
CA ARG A 146 3.22 20.40 1.23
C ARG A 146 2.91 21.24 2.46
N PHE A 147 3.49 20.91 3.62
CA PHE A 147 3.05 21.45 4.91
C PHE A 147 4.18 21.91 5.85
N GLY A 148 5.45 21.68 5.53
CA GLY A 148 6.61 21.94 6.40
C GLY A 148 7.07 23.40 6.51
N GLY A 149 6.43 24.31 5.79
CA GLY A 149 6.81 25.73 5.72
C GLY A 149 6.13 26.68 6.70
N TYR A 150 5.53 26.18 7.79
CA TYR A 150 4.78 26.99 8.76
C TYR A 150 5.48 27.05 10.13
#